data_AF-A0A935RQI6-F1
#
_entry.id   AF-A0A935RQI6-F1
#
_cell.length_a   1.000
_cell.length_b   1.000
_cell.length_c   1.000
_cell.angle_alpha   90.00
_cell.angle_beta   90.00
_cell.angle_gamma   90.00
#
_symmetry.space_group_name_H-M   'P 1'
#
loop_
_entity.id
_entity.type
_entity.pdbx_description
1 polymer ?
#
loop_
_entity_poly.entity_id
_entity_poly.type
_entity_poly.pdbx_seq_one_letter_code
_entity_poly.pdbx_strand_id
1 'polypeptide(L)'
;MNRIKFVAIVLFVLPLMLLSTFKAVPTHAALLMPDDPAVTYKAKCAMCHSPKAEKKFDATKEDAVLVDSIMKGVKPATPPNMPAYEGKITPEDAQALVTYMKSLKTAAN
;
A
#
# COMPACT_ATOMS: atom_id res chain seq x y z
N MET A 1 3.90 -62.67 0.26
CA MET A 1 3.87 -61.62 -0.79
C MET A 1 3.28 -60.27 -0.33
N ASN A 2 2.51 -60.17 0.77
CA ASN A 2 1.82 -58.91 1.15
C ASN A 2 2.57 -57.96 2.09
N ARG A 3 3.63 -58.41 2.78
CA ARG A 3 4.28 -57.59 3.83
C ARG A 3 5.31 -56.60 3.27
N ILE A 4 6.04 -57.02 2.23
CA ILE A 4 7.05 -56.20 1.55
C ILE A 4 6.40 -55.09 0.70
N LYS A 5 5.23 -55.37 0.10
CA LYS A 5 4.42 -54.37 -0.63
C LYS A 5 3.88 -53.28 0.31
N PHE A 6 3.48 -53.63 1.53
CA PHE A 6 3.02 -52.68 2.54
C PHE A 6 4.15 -51.76 3.05
N VAL A 7 5.35 -52.31 3.27
CA VAL A 7 6.51 -51.54 3.74
C VAL A 7 6.99 -50.53 2.69
N ALA A 8 6.96 -50.89 1.41
CA ALA A 8 7.31 -49.98 0.31
C ALA A 8 6.33 -48.80 0.16
N ILE A 9 5.03 -49.04 0.39
CA ILE A 9 3.99 -48.01 0.35
C ILE A 9 4.15 -47.03 1.54
N VAL A 10 4.45 -47.53 2.74
CA VAL A 10 4.64 -46.69 3.92
C VAL A 10 5.89 -45.79 3.80
N LEU A 11 6.98 -46.29 3.22
CA LEU A 11 8.21 -45.52 3.00
C LEU A 11 8.07 -44.37 1.99
N PHE A 12 7.13 -44.48 1.04
CA PHE A 12 6.90 -43.44 0.02
C PHE A 12 5.80 -42.44 0.41
N VAL A 13 4.82 -42.86 1.21
CA VAL A 13 3.68 -42.01 1.61
C VAL A 13 3.99 -41.14 2.84
N LEU A 14 4.85 -41.61 3.75
CA LEU A 14 5.20 -40.90 4.97
C LEU A 14 5.98 -39.57 4.74
N PRO A 15 6.97 -39.48 3.83
CA PRO A 15 7.62 -38.19 3.57
C PRO A 15 6.70 -37.20 2.83
N LEU A 16 5.72 -37.69 2.05
CA LEU A 16 4.76 -36.84 1.34
C LEU A 16 3.72 -36.22 2.28
N MET A 17 3.33 -36.91 3.35
CA MET A 17 2.42 -36.37 4.36
C MET A 17 3.07 -35.35 5.32
N LEU A 18 4.39 -35.41 5.53
CA LEU A 18 5.09 -34.43 6.37
C LEU A 18 5.24 -33.04 5.72
N LEU A 19 5.07 -32.90 4.40
CA LEU A 19 5.11 -31.59 3.73
C LEU A 19 3.80 -30.79 3.84
N SER A 20 2.71 -31.39 4.34
CA SER A 20 1.37 -30.76 4.32
C SER A 20 1.04 -29.90 5.56
N THR A 21 1.97 -29.75 6.52
CA THR A 21 1.71 -29.00 7.77
C THR A 21 2.23 -27.57 7.78
N PHE A 22 2.85 -27.09 6.70
CA PHE A 22 3.05 -25.64 6.54
C PHE A 22 1.74 -24.98 6.11
N LYS A 23 0.84 -24.79 7.07
CA LYS A 23 -0.08 -23.67 7.02
C LYS A 23 0.78 -22.42 7.11
N ALA A 24 1.15 -21.86 5.95
CA ALA A 24 1.47 -20.46 5.88
C ALA A 24 0.24 -19.75 6.44
N VAL A 25 0.31 -19.36 7.71
CA VAL A 25 -0.55 -18.30 8.22
C VAL A 25 -0.30 -17.17 7.24
N PRO A 26 -1.30 -16.70 6.48
CA PRO A 26 -1.14 -15.43 5.84
C PRO A 26 -0.97 -14.48 7.01
N THR A 27 0.28 -14.13 7.31
CA THR A 27 0.57 -12.84 7.88
C THR A 27 -0.21 -11.92 6.96
N HIS A 28 -1.27 -11.33 7.51
CA HIS A 28 -1.87 -10.15 6.93
C HIS A 28 -0.79 -9.07 7.05
N ALA A 29 0.31 -9.23 6.33
CA ALA A 29 1.25 -8.19 6.01
C ALA A 29 0.42 -7.25 5.16
N ALA A 30 0.03 -6.15 5.80
CA ALA A 30 -0.36 -4.91 5.15
C ALA A 30 -1.18 -5.07 3.86
N LEU A 31 -2.51 -5.05 3.97
CA LEU A 31 -3.33 -4.53 2.86
C LEU A 31 -3.20 -2.99 2.74
N LEU A 32 -2.02 -2.43 3.05
CA LEU A 32 -1.76 -1.00 3.11
C LEU A 32 -0.95 -0.60 1.87
N MET A 33 -1.64 -0.52 0.73
CA MET A 33 -1.15 0.10 -0.52
C MET A 33 0.15 -0.53 -1.08
N PRO A 34 0.53 -0.25 -2.34
CA PRO A 34 1.90 -0.50 -2.77
C PRO A 34 2.84 0.42 -1.96
N ASP A 35 3.97 -0.12 -1.48
CA ASP A 35 5.04 0.62 -0.79
C ASP A 35 5.60 1.80 -1.61
N ASP A 36 5.22 1.90 -2.89
CA ASP A 36 5.65 2.94 -3.82
C ASP A 36 4.66 4.14 -3.83
N PRO A 37 5.07 5.32 -3.32
CA PRO A 37 4.25 6.53 -3.36
C PRO A 37 3.91 6.98 -4.77
N ALA A 38 4.71 6.65 -5.80
CA ALA A 38 4.43 6.98 -7.19
C ALA A 38 3.22 6.22 -7.75
N VAL A 39 3.13 4.92 -7.44
CA VAL A 39 2.00 4.08 -7.84
C VAL A 39 0.73 4.54 -7.14
N THR A 40 0.81 4.78 -5.83
CA THR A 40 -0.32 5.27 -5.04
C THR A 40 -0.77 6.65 -5.52
N TYR A 41 0.15 7.58 -5.76
CA TYR A 41 -0.15 8.90 -6.29
C TYR A 41 -0.89 8.81 -7.63
N LYS A 42 -0.37 8.03 -8.57
CA LYS A 42 -0.99 7.84 -9.89
C LYS A 42 -2.40 7.26 -9.78
N ALA A 43 -2.60 6.30 -8.88
CA ALA A 43 -3.88 5.60 -8.74
C ALA A 43 -4.94 6.38 -7.95
N LYS A 44 -4.54 7.20 -6.96
CA LYS A 44 -5.46 7.78 -5.96
C LYS A 44 -5.48 9.30 -5.94
N CYS A 45 -4.41 9.98 -6.35
CA CYS A 45 -4.23 11.42 -6.14
C CYS A 45 -4.21 12.21 -7.46
N ALA A 46 -3.56 11.66 -8.49
CA ALA A 46 -3.23 12.36 -9.74
C ALA A 46 -4.47 12.85 -10.52
N MET A 47 -5.63 12.21 -10.36
CA MET A 47 -6.86 12.64 -11.01
C MET A 47 -7.30 14.05 -10.57
N CYS A 48 -7.09 14.40 -9.29
CA CYS A 48 -7.46 15.70 -8.75
C CYS A 48 -6.26 16.68 -8.70
N HIS A 49 -5.06 16.17 -8.47
CA HIS A 49 -3.84 16.97 -8.29
C HIS A 49 -3.00 17.15 -9.57
N SER A 50 -3.45 16.59 -10.70
CA SER A 50 -2.69 16.44 -11.96
C SER A 50 -1.48 15.49 -11.83
N PRO A 51 -0.94 14.93 -12.93
CA PRO A 51 0.23 14.06 -12.85
C PRO A 51 1.48 14.68 -12.21
N LYS A 52 1.60 16.02 -12.24
CA LYS A 52 2.75 16.78 -11.71
C LYS A 52 2.49 17.50 -10.38
N ALA A 53 1.39 17.17 -9.68
CA ALA A 53 0.99 17.84 -8.44
C ALA A 53 0.82 19.38 -8.56
N GLU A 54 0.43 19.84 -9.76
CA GLU A 54 0.30 21.27 -10.07
C GLU A 54 -0.98 21.87 -9.49
N LYS A 55 -2.05 21.06 -9.34
CA LYS A 55 -3.36 21.52 -8.91
C LYS A 55 -3.57 21.28 -7.42
N LYS A 56 -4.14 22.29 -6.75
CA LYS A 56 -4.68 22.20 -5.38
C LYS A 56 -3.67 21.61 -4.37
N PHE A 57 -2.39 21.82 -4.63
CA PHE A 57 -1.29 21.39 -3.78
C PHE A 57 -0.32 22.56 -3.59
N ASP A 58 -0.12 22.91 -2.33
CA ASP A 58 0.76 24.00 -1.91
C ASP A 58 1.96 23.39 -1.19
N ALA A 59 3.06 23.26 -1.93
CA ALA A 59 4.31 22.66 -1.45
C ALA A 59 5.03 23.51 -0.40
N THR A 60 4.61 24.77 -0.19
CA THR A 60 5.23 25.68 0.78
C THR A 60 4.77 25.43 2.21
N LYS A 61 3.69 24.65 2.38
CA LYS A 61 3.19 24.28 3.71
C LYS A 61 4.10 23.25 4.39
N GLU A 62 4.07 23.31 5.72
CA GLU A 62 4.67 22.33 6.61
C GLU A 62 4.18 20.90 6.29
N ASP A 63 5.10 19.95 6.32
CA ASP A 63 4.82 18.55 5.99
C ASP A 63 3.71 17.98 6.87
N ALA A 64 3.74 18.28 8.18
CA ALA A 64 2.71 17.84 9.12
C ALA A 64 1.30 18.30 8.73
N VAL A 65 1.15 19.52 8.20
CA VAL A 65 -0.14 20.04 7.73
C VAL A 65 -0.60 19.33 6.46
N LEU A 66 0.34 19.02 5.56
CA LEU A 66 0.05 18.30 4.33
C LEU A 66 -0.31 16.83 4.60
N VAL A 67 0.39 16.17 5.53
CA VAL A 67 0.07 14.83 6.03
C VAL A 67 -1.31 14.80 6.66
N ASP A 68 -1.61 15.74 7.56
CA ASP A 68 -2.92 15.83 8.21
C ASP A 68 -4.05 16.03 7.18
N SER A 69 -3.79 16.81 6.13
CA SER A 69 -4.72 17.01 5.03
C SER A 69 -5.00 15.71 4.25
N ILE A 70 -4.00 14.84 4.05
CA ILE A 70 -4.20 13.52 3.43
C ILE A 70 -4.98 12.60 4.37
N MET A 71 -4.60 12.57 5.65
CA MET A 71 -5.24 11.70 6.64
C MET A 71 -6.72 12.06 6.81
N LYS A 72 -7.01 13.32 7.14
CA LYS A 72 -8.36 13.79 7.50
C LYS A 72 -9.18 14.27 6.31
N GLY A 73 -8.56 14.46 5.15
CA GLY A 73 -9.19 15.09 3.99
C GLY A 73 -9.37 16.60 4.18
N VAL A 74 -9.80 17.26 3.11
CA VAL A 74 -10.01 18.72 3.10
C VAL A 74 -11.36 19.03 2.45
N LYS A 75 -12.17 19.84 3.13
CA LYS A 75 -13.47 20.33 2.63
C LYS A 75 -13.34 21.81 2.25
N PRO A 76 -12.88 22.13 1.03
CA PRO A 76 -12.85 23.50 0.54
C PRO A 76 -14.27 24.08 0.39
N ALA A 77 -14.38 25.40 0.34
CA ALA A 77 -15.66 26.08 0.12
C ALA A 77 -16.30 25.73 -1.23
N THR A 78 -15.50 25.37 -2.23
CA THR A 78 -15.96 24.93 -3.55
C THR A 78 -15.49 23.49 -3.84
N PRO A 79 -16.40 22.58 -4.24
CA PRO A 79 -16.05 21.21 -4.62
C PRO A 79 -14.98 21.14 -5.74
N PRO A 80 -14.25 20.01 -5.87
CA PRO A 80 -14.40 18.76 -5.12
C PRO A 80 -13.71 18.76 -3.75
N ASN A 81 -14.29 18.02 -2.80
CA ASN A 81 -13.67 17.73 -1.51
C ASN A 81 -12.53 16.71 -1.67
N MET A 82 -11.42 16.92 -0.96
CA MET A 82 -10.37 15.92 -0.83
C MET A 82 -10.81 14.87 0.19
N PRO A 83 -10.89 13.58 -0.19
CA PRO A 83 -11.31 12.52 0.72
C PRO A 83 -10.28 12.26 1.80
N ALA A 84 -10.75 11.81 2.97
CA ALA A 84 -9.90 11.29 4.03
C ALA A 84 -9.31 9.92 3.65
N TYR A 85 -8.03 9.73 3.95
CA TYR A 85 -7.31 8.45 3.80
C TYR A 85 -6.95 7.79 5.14
N GLU A 86 -7.32 8.38 6.27
CA GLU A 86 -7.24 7.73 7.57
C GLU A 86 -7.96 6.36 7.54
N GLY A 87 -7.32 5.35 8.11
CA GLY A 87 -7.78 3.96 8.08
C GLY A 87 -7.61 3.26 6.73
N LYS A 88 -7.15 3.95 5.69
CA LYS A 88 -6.80 3.36 4.37
C LYS A 88 -5.29 3.29 4.14
N ILE A 89 -4.55 4.26 4.67
CA ILE A 89 -3.09 4.34 4.61
C ILE A 89 -2.55 4.69 5.99
N THR A 90 -1.25 4.46 6.21
CA THR A 90 -0.56 4.86 7.44
C THR A 90 -0.14 6.34 7.41
N PRO A 91 0.13 6.98 8.56
CA PRO A 91 0.75 8.29 8.61
C PRO A 91 2.08 8.36 7.83
N GLU A 92 2.86 7.29 7.87
CA GLU A 92 4.12 7.15 7.16
C GLU A 92 3.90 7.15 5.64
N ASP A 93 2.87 6.46 5.15
CA ASP A 93 2.49 6.47 3.73
C ASP A 93 2.08 7.88 3.28
N ALA A 94 1.35 8.62 4.13
CA ALA A 94 1.03 10.02 3.83
C ALA A 94 2.28 10.89 3.74
N GLN A 95 3.25 10.73 4.64
CA GLN A 95 4.51 11.47 4.60
C GLN A 95 5.29 11.14 3.30
N ALA A 96 5.32 9.88 2.89
CA ALA A 96 5.91 9.46 1.62
C ALA A 96 5.21 10.11 0.42
N LEU A 97 3.87 10.19 0.43
CA LEU A 97 3.08 10.85 -0.59
C LEU A 97 3.33 12.36 -0.66
N VAL A 98 3.42 13.05 0.49
CA VAL A 98 3.78 14.49 0.54
C VAL A 98 5.15 14.72 -0.08
N THR A 99 6.13 13.91 0.30
CA THR A 99 7.50 13.99 -0.21
C THR A 99 7.53 13.80 -1.73
N TYR A 100 6.81 12.80 -2.23
CA TYR A 100 6.68 12.54 -3.66
C TYR A 100 5.97 13.69 -4.41
N MET A 101 4.89 14.24 -3.85
CA MET A 101 4.20 15.38 -4.46
C MET A 101 5.07 16.63 -4.54
N LYS A 102 5.90 16.90 -3.52
CA LYS A 102 6.88 18.00 -3.55
C LYS A 102 7.92 17.78 -4.66
N SER A 103 8.45 16.56 -4.81
CA SER A 103 9.43 16.26 -5.86
C SER A 103 8.87 16.44 -7.27
N LEU A 104 7.61 16.05 -7.49
CA LEU A 104 6.91 16.25 -8.76
C LEU A 104 6.74 17.73 -9.11
N LYS A 105 6.37 18.56 -8.12
CA LYS A 105 6.15 20.00 -8.35
C LYS A 105 7.45 20.74 -8.60
N THR A 106 8.52 20.40 -7.88
CA THR A 106 9.85 20.98 -8.11
C THR A 106 10.39 20.61 -9.48
N ALA A 107 10.19 19.37 -9.94
CA ALA A 107 10.59 18.93 -11.28
C ALA A 107 9.79 19.58 -12.44
N ALA A 108 8.70 20.27 -12.13
CA ALA A 108 7.85 20.95 -13.11
C ALA A 108 8.14 22.46 -13.25
N ASN A 109 9.04 23.01 -12.43
CA ASN A 109 9.50 24.41 -12.49
C ASN A 109 10.80 24.54 -13.31
#